data_AF-A0A1Z3N2N1-F1
#
_entry.id   AF-A0A1Z3N2N1-F1
#
_cell.length_a   1.000
_cell.length_b   1.000
_cell.length_c   1.000
_cell.angle_alpha   90.00
_cell.angle_beta   90.00
_cell.angle_gamma   90.00
#
_symmetry.space_group_name_H-M   'P 1'
#
loop_
_entity.id
_entity.type
_entity.pdbx_description
1 polymer ?
#
loop_
_entity_poly.entity_id
_entity_poly.type
_entity_poly.pdbx_seq_one_letter_code
_entity_poly.pdbx_strand_id
1 'polypeptide(L)'
;MTINVKKHTPIFLCFSLMFSCLSSIVVLAEAMPPVLTKQDFSVKVKDQSIALGDRWASNIALKFDVPVEGSFTGEVPFDGTNYKFFQHQRAGLEIFSSNLWWDKAERSVDDYIVSQITVTAEGFATPRGIHMGSTREELNSAYGTGQVDNDSGEQWITYELGKKALSFEMKDGNVLKITMNYNNGSSE
;
A
#
# COMPACT_ATOMS: atom_id res chain seq x y z
N MET A 1 -61.01 82.75 -6.58
CA MET A 1 -61.76 81.94 -5.61
C MET A 1 -61.42 80.48 -5.86
N THR A 2 -60.99 79.81 -4.81
CA THR A 2 -60.19 78.57 -4.76
C THR A 2 -61.02 77.34 -5.16
N ILE A 3 -60.49 76.46 -6.03
CA ILE A 3 -60.89 75.04 -6.07
C ILE A 3 -59.66 74.15 -6.01
N ASN A 4 -59.75 73.22 -5.07
CA ASN A 4 -58.71 72.42 -4.46
C ASN A 4 -58.61 71.07 -5.18
N VAL A 5 -57.45 70.74 -5.75
CA VAL A 5 -57.19 69.45 -6.40
C VAL A 5 -56.42 68.56 -5.42
N LYS A 6 -57.10 67.55 -4.86
CA LYS A 6 -56.45 66.43 -4.16
C LYS A 6 -55.65 65.60 -5.18
N LYS A 7 -54.32 65.61 -5.06
CA LYS A 7 -53.43 64.70 -5.80
C LYS A 7 -53.31 63.37 -5.05
N HIS A 8 -53.56 62.27 -5.75
CA HIS A 8 -53.27 60.92 -5.28
C HIS A 8 -51.76 60.62 -5.42
N THR A 9 -51.15 60.15 -4.34
CA THR A 9 -49.76 59.67 -4.31
C THR A 9 -49.74 58.17 -4.62
N PRO A 10 -48.99 57.69 -5.63
CA PRO A 10 -48.76 56.26 -5.78
C PRO A 10 -47.62 55.81 -4.86
N ILE A 11 -47.88 54.76 -4.08
CA ILE A 11 -46.88 54.05 -3.29
C ILE A 11 -46.09 53.14 -4.26
N PHE A 12 -44.82 53.46 -4.49
CA PHE A 12 -43.89 52.56 -5.16
C PHE A 12 -43.22 51.65 -4.12
N LEU A 13 -43.55 50.36 -4.18
CA LEU A 13 -42.88 49.29 -3.42
C LEU A 13 -41.56 48.95 -4.15
N CYS A 14 -40.43 49.39 -3.60
CA CYS A 14 -39.10 48.94 -4.02
C CYS A 14 -38.85 47.53 -3.48
N PHE A 15 -38.81 46.53 -4.37
CA PHE A 15 -38.29 45.19 -4.05
C PHE A 15 -36.76 45.22 -4.21
N SER A 16 -36.03 45.24 -3.10
CA SER A 16 -34.57 45.06 -3.10
C SER A 16 -34.24 43.57 -3.26
N LEU A 17 -33.76 43.17 -4.44
CA LEU A 17 -33.13 41.87 -4.65
C LEU A 17 -31.75 41.86 -3.96
N MET A 18 -31.64 41.14 -2.85
CA MET A 18 -30.35 40.85 -2.22
C MET A 18 -29.69 39.70 -2.97
N PHE A 19 -28.67 40.00 -3.77
CA PHE A 19 -27.84 39.01 -4.44
C PHE A 19 -26.80 38.49 -3.42
N SER A 20 -27.10 37.39 -2.75
CA SER A 20 -26.14 36.70 -1.89
C SER A 20 -25.21 35.83 -2.74
N CYS A 21 -23.98 36.29 -2.96
CA CYS A 21 -22.92 35.46 -3.53
C CYS A 21 -22.58 34.34 -2.53
N LEU A 22 -23.02 33.10 -2.81
CA LEU A 22 -22.48 31.92 -2.15
C LEU A 22 -21.10 31.65 -2.77
N SER A 23 -20.03 32.11 -2.13
CA SER A 23 -18.71 31.54 -2.36
C SER A 23 -18.72 30.10 -1.86
N SER A 24 -18.78 29.15 -2.78
CA SER A 24 -18.60 27.74 -2.49
C SER A 24 -17.15 27.56 -2.01
N ILE A 25 -16.96 27.38 -0.70
CA ILE A 25 -15.70 26.83 -0.21
C ILE A 25 -15.68 25.38 -0.71
N VAL A 26 -14.89 25.12 -1.75
CA VAL A 26 -14.50 23.75 -2.10
C VAL A 26 -13.59 23.32 -0.95
N VAL A 27 -14.19 22.68 0.06
CA VAL A 27 -13.43 21.93 1.06
C VAL A 27 -12.82 20.76 0.30
N LEU A 28 -11.55 20.87 -0.06
CA LEU A 28 -10.78 19.75 -0.55
C LEU A 28 -10.68 18.78 0.62
N ALA A 29 -11.61 17.82 0.69
CA ALA A 29 -11.51 16.73 1.64
C ALA A 29 -10.26 15.94 1.24
N GLU A 30 -9.16 16.12 1.96
CA GLU A 30 -8.09 15.13 1.96
C GLU A 30 -8.74 13.83 2.45
N ALA A 31 -9.06 12.94 1.52
CA ALA A 31 -9.51 11.61 1.85
C ALA A 31 -8.43 10.99 2.72
N MET A 32 -8.78 10.63 3.96
CA MET A 32 -7.84 9.94 4.84
C MET A 32 -7.28 8.74 4.05
N PRO A 33 -5.95 8.54 4.04
CA PRO A 33 -5.35 7.46 3.29
C PRO A 33 -5.97 6.14 3.74
N PRO A 34 -6.39 5.26 2.82
CA PRO A 34 -7.15 4.08 3.19
C PRO A 34 -6.31 3.15 4.06
N VAL A 35 -6.81 2.89 5.28
CA VAL A 35 -6.12 2.13 6.33
C VAL A 35 -5.60 0.80 5.80
N LEU A 36 -4.33 0.49 6.05
CA LEU A 36 -3.73 -0.80 5.70
C LEU A 36 -4.38 -1.94 6.49
N THR A 37 -4.54 -3.08 5.81
CA THR A 37 -5.06 -4.32 6.39
C THR A 37 -4.04 -5.45 6.22
N LYS A 38 -4.22 -6.55 6.94
CA LYS A 38 -3.36 -7.74 6.77
C LYS A 38 -3.39 -8.29 5.34
N GLN A 39 -4.50 -8.13 4.62
CA GLN A 39 -4.64 -8.63 3.25
C GLN A 39 -3.70 -7.90 2.29
N ASP A 40 -3.41 -6.62 2.54
CA ASP A 40 -2.56 -5.78 1.67
C ASP A 40 -1.13 -6.31 1.53
N PHE A 41 -0.68 -7.17 2.44
CA PHE A 41 0.63 -7.83 2.41
C PHE A 41 0.56 -9.17 1.70
N SER A 42 -0.04 -9.16 0.51
CA SER A 42 -0.10 -10.30 -0.41
C SER A 42 0.00 -9.84 -1.85
N VAL A 43 0.47 -10.72 -2.73
CA VAL A 43 0.41 -10.49 -4.19
C VAL A 43 -0.52 -11.51 -4.83
N LYS A 44 -1.22 -11.08 -5.88
CA LYS A 44 -2.14 -11.91 -6.67
C LYS A 44 -1.54 -12.13 -8.06
N VAL A 45 -1.66 -13.36 -8.56
CA VAL A 45 -1.40 -13.73 -9.96
C VAL A 45 -2.54 -14.62 -10.42
N LYS A 46 -3.29 -14.19 -11.45
CA LYS A 46 -4.55 -14.84 -11.85
C LYS A 46 -5.46 -15.02 -10.62
N ASP A 47 -5.95 -16.23 -10.37
CA ASP A 47 -6.83 -16.56 -9.23
C ASP A 47 -6.06 -17.03 -7.96
N GLN A 48 -4.74 -16.86 -7.94
CA GLN A 48 -3.88 -17.30 -6.84
C GLN A 48 -3.31 -16.11 -6.08
N SER A 49 -3.08 -16.29 -4.78
CA SER A 49 -2.44 -15.30 -3.92
C SER A 49 -1.42 -15.96 -3.00
N ILE A 50 -0.40 -15.18 -2.64
CA ILE A 50 0.57 -15.51 -1.59
C ILE A 50 0.74 -14.31 -0.68
N ALA A 51 0.67 -14.53 0.63
CA ALA A 51 0.74 -13.50 1.65
C ALA A 51 1.94 -13.68 2.58
N LEU A 52 2.40 -12.58 3.17
CA LEU A 52 3.32 -12.66 4.31
C LEU A 52 2.68 -13.45 5.45
N GLY A 53 3.43 -14.42 5.97
CA GLY A 53 2.99 -15.31 7.04
C GLY A 53 2.29 -16.58 6.57
N ASP A 54 2.04 -16.76 5.26
CA ASP A 54 1.58 -18.04 4.74
C ASP A 54 2.60 -19.14 5.06
N ARG A 55 2.13 -20.33 5.45
CA ARG A 55 3.03 -21.46 5.71
C ARG A 55 3.72 -21.89 4.42
N TRP A 56 5.05 -21.91 4.43
CA TRP A 56 5.80 -22.38 3.28
C TRP A 56 5.62 -23.89 3.11
N ALA A 57 5.25 -24.30 1.90
CA ALA A 57 5.03 -25.70 1.55
C ALA A 57 5.11 -25.89 0.03
N SER A 58 5.32 -27.14 -0.41
CA SER A 58 5.51 -27.47 -1.84
C SER A 58 4.35 -27.03 -2.72
N ASN A 59 3.12 -27.02 -2.20
CA ASN A 59 1.95 -26.54 -2.95
C ASN A 59 1.99 -25.04 -3.24
N ILE A 60 2.60 -24.21 -2.38
CA ILE A 60 2.81 -22.78 -2.65
C ILE A 60 3.90 -22.63 -3.70
N ALA A 61 5.03 -23.30 -3.52
CA ALA A 61 6.15 -23.25 -4.47
C ALA A 61 5.71 -23.61 -5.91
N LEU A 62 4.95 -24.71 -6.06
CA LEU A 62 4.42 -25.16 -7.35
C LEU A 62 3.41 -24.18 -7.96
N LYS A 63 2.57 -23.51 -7.16
CA LYS A 63 1.62 -22.49 -7.64
C LYS A 63 2.33 -21.31 -8.30
N PHE A 64 3.45 -20.90 -7.71
CA PHE A 64 4.21 -19.73 -8.13
C PHE A 64 5.40 -20.06 -9.02
N ASP A 65 5.59 -21.33 -9.38
CA ASP A 65 6.67 -21.85 -10.21
C ASP A 65 8.07 -21.49 -9.68
N VAL A 66 8.24 -21.58 -8.36
CA VAL A 66 9.55 -21.41 -7.70
C VAL A 66 10.03 -22.76 -7.15
N PRO A 67 11.36 -22.97 -7.02
CA PRO A 67 11.89 -24.19 -6.41
C PRO A 67 11.34 -24.41 -4.99
N VAL A 68 10.89 -25.63 -4.71
CA VAL A 68 10.44 -26.04 -3.37
C VAL A 68 11.59 -25.92 -2.38
N GLU A 69 12.74 -26.50 -2.74
CA GLU A 69 14.00 -26.35 -2.02
C GLU A 69 14.58 -24.96 -2.33
N GLY A 70 14.72 -24.15 -1.30
CA GLY A 70 15.32 -22.81 -1.41
C GLY A 70 16.83 -22.86 -1.21
N SER A 71 17.52 -21.82 -1.67
CA SER A 71 18.92 -21.61 -1.32
C SER A 71 19.01 -21.05 0.10
N PHE A 72 19.74 -21.69 0.99
CA PHE A 72 19.96 -21.15 2.34
C PHE A 72 20.75 -19.84 2.27
N THR A 73 20.19 -18.75 2.81
CA THR A 73 20.80 -17.41 2.75
C THR A 73 21.43 -16.98 4.06
N GLY A 74 21.19 -17.73 5.15
CA GLY A 74 21.84 -17.52 6.43
C GLY A 74 20.89 -17.59 7.62
N GLU A 75 21.48 -17.36 8.79
CA GLU A 75 20.78 -17.18 10.05
C GLU A 75 20.88 -15.71 10.47
N VAL A 76 19.73 -15.09 10.75
CA VAL A 76 19.65 -13.69 11.16
C VAL A 76 19.29 -13.63 12.65
N PRO A 77 20.16 -13.03 13.50
CA PRO A 77 19.84 -12.79 14.90
C PRO A 77 18.78 -11.69 14.99
N PHE A 78 17.66 -12.00 15.62
CA PHE A 78 16.61 -11.03 15.90
C PHE A 78 15.84 -11.39 17.17
N ASP A 79 15.59 -10.39 18.02
CA ASP A 79 14.70 -10.50 19.18
C ASP A 79 15.05 -11.69 20.10
N GLY A 80 16.36 -11.89 20.31
CA GLY A 80 16.95 -12.91 21.19
C GLY A 80 17.15 -14.31 20.58
N THR A 81 16.78 -14.51 19.31
CA THR A 81 16.80 -15.81 18.63
C THR A 81 17.45 -15.69 17.25
N ASN A 82 17.98 -16.78 16.70
CA ASN A 82 18.45 -16.85 15.31
C ASN A 82 17.39 -17.50 14.43
N TYR A 83 17.02 -16.85 13.33
CA TYR A 83 16.06 -17.38 12.36
C TYR A 83 16.73 -17.70 11.04
N LYS A 84 16.38 -18.85 10.47
CA LYS A 84 16.92 -19.34 9.20
C LYS A 84 16.12 -18.78 8.04
N PHE A 85 16.81 -18.37 6.98
CA PHE A 85 16.20 -17.85 5.76
C PHE A 85 16.61 -18.68 4.54
N PHE A 86 15.63 -18.92 3.66
CA PHE A 86 15.82 -19.63 2.40
C PHE A 86 15.18 -18.81 1.28
N GLN A 87 15.91 -18.64 0.18
CA GLN A 87 15.47 -17.91 -1.00
C GLN A 87 14.94 -18.87 -2.07
N HIS A 88 13.76 -18.57 -2.59
CA HIS A 88 13.08 -19.29 -3.66
C HIS A 88 12.77 -18.29 -4.77
N GLN A 89 13.34 -18.50 -5.95
CA GLN A 89 13.23 -17.50 -7.02
C GLN A 89 13.03 -18.10 -8.40
N ARG A 90 12.40 -17.30 -9.26
CA ARG A 90 12.42 -17.42 -10.71
C ARG A 90 12.47 -16.01 -11.30
N ALA A 91 12.49 -15.90 -12.63
CA ALA A 91 12.47 -14.60 -13.28
C ALA A 91 11.28 -13.74 -12.78
N GLY A 92 11.61 -12.60 -12.15
CA GLY A 92 10.68 -11.57 -11.72
C GLY A 92 9.88 -11.85 -10.44
N LEU A 93 10.16 -12.96 -9.74
CA LEU A 93 9.57 -13.29 -8.45
C LEU A 93 10.62 -13.91 -7.53
N GLU A 94 10.76 -13.35 -6.35
CA GLU A 94 11.60 -13.83 -5.27
C GLU A 94 10.78 -13.93 -3.98
N ILE A 95 10.87 -15.07 -3.31
CA ILE A 95 10.20 -15.35 -2.05
C ILE A 95 11.25 -15.83 -1.05
N PHE A 96 11.28 -15.24 0.13
CA PHE A 96 12.00 -15.83 1.26
C PHE A 96 11.04 -16.60 2.14
N SER A 97 11.43 -17.82 2.48
CA SER A 97 10.85 -18.54 3.59
C SER A 97 11.76 -18.45 4.81
N SER A 98 11.17 -18.36 6.00
CA SER A 98 11.93 -18.38 7.25
C SER A 98 11.13 -18.99 8.40
N ASN A 99 11.84 -19.49 9.41
CA ASN A 99 11.23 -19.90 10.67
C ASN A 99 11.02 -18.71 11.63
N LEU A 100 10.96 -17.48 11.11
CA LEU A 100 10.82 -16.24 11.89
C LEU A 100 9.74 -16.36 12.98
N TRP A 101 10.09 -16.10 14.23
CA TRP A 101 9.26 -16.20 15.45
C TRP A 101 8.71 -17.60 15.77
N TRP A 102 9.36 -18.68 15.37
CA TRP A 102 8.93 -20.04 15.76
C TRP A 102 8.89 -20.22 17.29
N ASP A 103 9.77 -19.52 18.02
CA ASP A 103 9.91 -19.50 19.47
C ASP A 103 8.80 -18.71 20.19
N LYS A 104 8.15 -17.77 19.48
CA LYS A 104 7.10 -16.88 20.00
C LYS A 104 5.71 -17.21 19.47
N ALA A 105 5.62 -18.05 18.44
CA ALA A 105 4.38 -18.52 17.86
C ALA A 105 4.45 -20.03 17.85
N GLU A 106 3.66 -20.72 18.69
CA GLU A 106 3.58 -22.17 18.91
C GLU A 106 3.80 -23.04 17.65
N ARG A 107 5.05 -23.13 17.19
CA ARG A 107 5.47 -23.74 15.93
C ARG A 107 6.82 -24.42 16.11
N SER A 108 7.10 -25.39 15.26
CA SER A 108 8.41 -26.04 15.22
C SER A 108 9.48 -25.09 14.68
N VAL A 109 10.73 -25.29 15.09
CA VAL A 109 11.90 -24.65 14.45
C VAL A 109 12.01 -24.97 12.95
N ASP A 110 11.40 -26.08 12.53
CA ASP A 110 11.32 -26.52 11.13
C ASP A 110 10.05 -26.05 10.41
N ASP A 111 9.21 -25.23 11.04
CA ASP A 111 8.06 -24.60 10.40
C ASP A 111 8.42 -23.25 9.78
N TYR A 112 8.40 -23.20 8.46
CA TYR A 112 8.72 -22.01 7.68
C TYR A 112 7.46 -21.26 7.23
N ILE A 113 7.55 -19.94 7.18
CA ILE A 113 6.53 -19.04 6.64
C ILE A 113 7.13 -18.19 5.53
N VAL A 114 6.29 -17.65 4.65
CA VAL A 114 6.65 -16.60 3.71
C VAL A 114 7.00 -15.33 4.49
N SER A 115 8.27 -14.94 4.49
CA SER A 115 8.77 -13.78 5.24
C SER A 115 9.13 -12.58 4.38
N GLN A 116 9.35 -12.80 3.09
CA GLN A 116 9.48 -11.71 2.12
C GLN A 116 8.96 -12.16 0.75
N ILE A 117 8.37 -11.22 0.03
CA ILE A 117 7.96 -11.36 -1.36
C ILE A 117 8.51 -10.14 -2.11
N THR A 118 9.23 -10.37 -3.20
CA THR A 118 9.71 -9.32 -4.10
C THR A 118 9.28 -9.64 -5.53
N VAL A 119 8.67 -8.65 -6.20
CA VAL A 119 8.10 -8.78 -7.54
C VAL A 119 8.67 -7.70 -8.45
N THR A 120 9.16 -8.12 -9.61
CA THR A 120 9.60 -7.23 -10.71
C THR A 120 9.01 -7.64 -12.07
N ALA A 121 8.26 -8.74 -12.14
CA ALA A 121 7.54 -9.16 -13.34
C ALA A 121 6.10 -8.63 -13.40
N GLU A 122 5.61 -8.48 -14.62
CA GLU A 122 4.19 -8.24 -14.92
C GLU A 122 3.30 -9.43 -14.52
N GLY A 123 1.98 -9.20 -14.47
CA GLY A 123 0.97 -10.22 -14.16
C GLY A 123 0.72 -10.42 -12.66
N PHE A 124 1.49 -9.75 -11.81
CA PHE A 124 1.26 -9.65 -10.37
C PHE A 124 0.63 -8.32 -10.00
N ALA A 125 -0.27 -8.34 -9.02
CA ALA A 125 -0.81 -7.11 -8.43
C ALA A 125 -0.98 -7.24 -6.92
N THR A 126 -0.89 -6.13 -6.21
CA THR A 126 -1.37 -6.05 -4.83
C THR A 126 -2.90 -6.20 -4.79
N PRO A 127 -3.53 -6.43 -3.62
CA PRO A 127 -4.98 -6.59 -3.54
C PRO A 127 -5.76 -5.34 -3.94
N ARG A 128 -5.11 -4.16 -3.87
CA ARG A 128 -5.66 -2.88 -4.30
C ARG A 128 -5.35 -2.54 -5.76
N GLY A 129 -4.76 -3.48 -6.50
CA GLY A 129 -4.56 -3.37 -7.95
C GLY A 129 -3.26 -2.69 -8.39
N ILE A 130 -2.32 -2.41 -7.48
CA ILE A 130 -1.02 -1.85 -7.87
C ILE A 130 -0.13 -2.94 -8.43
N HIS A 131 0.48 -2.69 -9.59
CA HIS A 131 1.31 -3.64 -10.32
C HIS A 131 2.51 -2.93 -10.94
N MET A 132 3.38 -3.70 -11.63
CA MET A 132 4.48 -3.13 -12.41
C MET A 132 3.96 -2.11 -13.42
N GLY A 133 4.56 -0.92 -13.46
CA GLY A 133 4.15 0.18 -14.33
C GLY A 133 3.03 1.06 -13.78
N SER A 134 2.40 0.74 -12.65
CA SER A 134 1.41 1.64 -12.04
C SER A 134 2.01 3.00 -11.71
N THR A 135 1.25 4.08 -11.92
CA THR A 135 1.77 5.43 -11.71
C THR A 135 1.77 5.82 -10.22
N ARG A 136 2.50 6.89 -9.90
CA ARG A 136 2.45 7.52 -8.57
C ARG A 136 1.02 7.91 -8.15
N GLU A 137 0.20 8.37 -9.08
CA GLU A 137 -1.19 8.78 -8.84
C GLU A 137 -2.08 7.58 -8.53
N GLU A 138 -1.92 6.48 -9.26
CA GLU A 138 -2.64 5.22 -8.99
C GLU A 138 -2.26 4.67 -7.61
N LEU A 139 -0.96 4.65 -7.29
CA LEU A 139 -0.46 4.25 -5.99
C LEU A 139 -1.01 5.12 -4.87
N ASN A 140 -1.00 6.45 -5.05
CA ASN A 140 -1.59 7.41 -4.11
C ASN A 140 -3.08 7.18 -3.91
N SER A 141 -3.82 6.88 -4.97
CA SER A 141 -5.26 6.61 -4.89
C SER A 141 -5.55 5.32 -4.14
N ALA A 142 -4.69 4.31 -4.28
CA ALA A 142 -4.86 3.00 -3.64
C ALA A 142 -4.42 2.96 -2.18
N TYR A 143 -3.35 3.66 -1.81
CA TYR A 143 -2.71 3.54 -0.49
C TYR A 143 -2.43 4.88 0.22
N GLY A 144 -2.59 6.02 -0.46
CA GLY A 144 -2.18 7.33 0.05
C GLY A 144 -0.71 7.65 -0.24
N THR A 145 -0.19 8.71 0.37
CA THR A 145 1.14 9.26 0.04
C THR A 145 2.31 8.35 0.40
N GLY A 146 2.21 7.58 1.48
CA GLY A 146 3.28 6.70 1.98
C GLY A 146 4.47 7.47 2.56
N GLN A 147 5.39 6.75 3.18
CA GLN A 147 6.71 7.27 3.57
C GLN A 147 7.62 7.23 2.34
N VAL A 148 8.19 8.38 1.96
CA VAL A 148 9.06 8.47 0.79
C VAL A 148 10.51 8.48 1.25
N ASP A 149 11.30 7.58 0.69
CA ASP A 149 12.75 7.55 0.83
C ASP A 149 13.42 7.69 -0.54
N ASN A 150 14.56 8.37 -0.59
CA ASN A 150 15.37 8.52 -1.79
C ASN A 150 16.80 8.14 -1.45
N ASP A 151 17.13 6.86 -1.63
CA ASP A 151 18.47 6.35 -1.43
C ASP A 151 19.13 6.09 -2.77
N SER A 152 20.33 6.63 -2.97
CA SER A 152 21.22 6.27 -4.09
C SER A 152 20.59 6.38 -5.50
N GLY A 153 19.57 7.23 -5.67
CA GLY A 153 18.86 7.43 -6.92
C GLY A 153 17.64 6.53 -7.13
N GLU A 154 17.33 5.66 -6.16
CA GLU A 154 16.10 4.87 -6.09
C GLU A 154 15.10 5.58 -5.19
N GLN A 155 13.90 5.84 -5.71
CA GLN A 155 12.81 6.39 -4.92
C GLN A 155 11.94 5.25 -4.41
N TRP A 156 11.78 5.16 -3.09
CA TRP A 156 10.95 4.17 -2.44
C TRP A 156 9.74 4.81 -1.77
N ILE A 157 8.58 4.15 -1.85
CA ILE A 157 7.36 4.54 -1.14
C ILE A 157 6.92 3.37 -0.28
N THR A 158 6.91 3.57 1.03
CA THR A 158 6.67 2.50 2.01
C THR A 158 5.43 2.77 2.85
N TYR A 159 4.68 1.70 3.13
CA TYR A 159 3.53 1.68 4.01
C TYR A 159 3.70 0.56 5.04
N GLU A 160 3.41 0.86 6.30
CA GLU A 160 3.67 -0.07 7.41
C GLU A 160 2.40 -0.44 8.18
N LEU A 161 2.32 -1.70 8.62
CA LEU A 161 1.29 -2.19 9.54
C LEU A 161 1.93 -3.10 10.59
N GLY A 162 2.21 -2.56 11.76
CA GLY A 162 2.95 -3.27 12.81
C GLY A 162 4.36 -3.60 12.33
N LYS A 163 4.75 -4.89 12.39
CA LYS A 163 6.05 -5.36 11.91
C LYS A 163 6.08 -5.69 10.41
N LYS A 164 5.16 -5.18 9.58
CA LYS A 164 5.15 -5.47 8.13
C LYS A 164 5.35 -4.19 7.34
N ALA A 165 6.15 -4.26 6.29
CA ALA A 165 6.32 -3.19 5.30
C ALA A 165 5.86 -3.66 3.92
N LEU A 166 5.18 -2.76 3.22
CA LEU A 166 4.84 -2.84 1.80
C LEU A 166 5.53 -1.65 1.12
N SER A 167 6.48 -1.94 0.24
CA SER A 167 7.35 -0.93 -0.37
C SER A 167 7.31 -1.03 -1.88
N PHE A 168 7.28 0.14 -2.52
CA PHE A 168 7.29 0.29 -3.97
C PHE A 168 8.53 1.06 -4.38
N GLU A 169 9.37 0.47 -5.22
CA GLU A 169 10.43 1.20 -5.91
C GLU A 169 9.83 1.91 -7.11
N MET A 170 10.13 3.19 -7.26
CA MET A 170 9.64 4.06 -8.32
C MET A 170 10.79 4.40 -9.27
N LYS A 171 10.50 4.32 -10.58
CA LYS A 171 11.39 4.79 -11.63
C LYS A 171 10.59 5.51 -12.70
N ASP A 172 11.05 6.70 -13.09
CA ASP A 172 10.38 7.56 -14.08
C ASP A 172 8.88 7.78 -13.78
N GLY A 173 8.53 7.85 -12.49
CA GLY A 173 7.16 8.06 -12.00
C GLY A 173 6.30 6.79 -11.88
N ASN A 174 6.83 5.62 -12.25
CA ASN A 174 6.09 4.34 -12.27
C ASN A 174 6.70 3.30 -11.33
N VAL A 175 5.87 2.37 -10.86
CA VAL A 175 6.29 1.25 -10.00
C VAL A 175 7.18 0.29 -10.80
N LEU A 176 8.40 0.04 -10.32
CA LEU A 176 9.39 -0.88 -10.90
C LEU A 176 9.55 -2.17 -10.09
N LYS A 177 9.32 -2.11 -8.78
CA LYS A 177 9.47 -3.24 -7.87
C LYS A 177 8.48 -3.12 -6.73
N ILE A 178 7.90 -4.25 -6.33
CA ILE A 178 7.06 -4.35 -5.13
C ILE A 178 7.76 -5.30 -4.17
N THR A 179 7.97 -4.85 -2.93
CA THR A 179 8.52 -5.69 -1.85
C THR A 179 7.55 -5.68 -0.68
N MET A 180 7.33 -6.87 -0.11
CA MET A 180 6.63 -7.07 1.15
C MET A 180 7.56 -7.84 2.07
N ASN A 181 7.81 -7.37 3.28
CA ASN A 181 8.61 -8.09 4.25
C ASN A 181 8.14 -7.82 5.70
N TYR A 182 8.73 -8.56 6.63
CA TYR A 182 8.66 -8.18 8.04
C TYR A 182 9.79 -7.21 8.36
N ASN A 183 9.45 -6.09 9.01
CA ASN A 183 10.41 -5.22 9.67
C ASN A 183 10.98 -5.95 10.88
N ASN A 184 12.15 -6.54 10.68
CA ASN A 184 12.90 -7.30 11.66
C ASN A 184 14.05 -6.48 12.28
N GLY A 185 14.02 -5.15 12.11
CA GLY A 185 15.00 -4.23 12.70
C GLY A 185 16.41 -4.47 12.18
N SER A 186 17.06 -3.48 11.57
CA SER A 186 18.51 -3.48 11.57
C SER A 186 18.96 -3.49 13.03
N SER A 187 19.79 -4.46 13.42
CA SER A 187 20.56 -4.31 14.66
C SER A 187 21.35 -3.01 14.55
N GLU A 188 21.02 -2.02 15.37
CA GLU A 188 21.95 -0.94 15.70
C GLU A 188 23.19 -1.51 16.42
#